data_AF-A0A945A930-F1
#
_entry.id   AF-A0A945A930-F1
#
_cell.length_a   1.000
_cell.length_b   1.000
_cell.length_c   1.000
_cell.angle_alpha   90.00
_cell.angle_beta   90.00
_cell.angle_gamma   90.00
#
_symmetry.space_group_name_H-M   'P 1'
#
loop_
_entity.id
_entity.type
_entity.pdbx_description
1 polymer ?
#
loop_
_entity_poly.entity_id
_entity_poly.type
_entity_poly.pdbx_seq_one_letter_code
_entity_poly.pdbx_strand_id
1 'polypeptide(L)'
;MSFQSTKRKIKDKTYDPYCEAIYIHNNHFEGGGADPQGEVGKLIRQAFGTNGPDIVYDGIADPKKLVNGKLPPNLGIYIQNNKNATFANIDLASVKQGKKPNITTDISVHHGELAALPPITIEGIK
;
A
#
# COMPACT_ATOMS: atom_id res chain seq x y z
N MET A 1 -1.35 -3.44 1.18
CA MET A 1 -1.71 -4.07 -0.11
C MET A 1 -3.20 -4.35 -0.13
N SER A 2 -3.85 -4.16 -1.27
CA SER A 2 -5.26 -4.47 -1.50
C SER A 2 -5.52 -5.98 -1.49
N PHE A 3 -6.78 -6.39 -1.29
CA PHE A 3 -7.17 -7.81 -1.30
C PHE A 3 -6.89 -8.47 -2.66
N GLN A 4 -6.84 -7.67 -3.73
CA GLN A 4 -6.60 -8.14 -5.10
C GLN A 4 -5.22 -8.80 -5.27
N SER A 5 -4.24 -8.44 -4.43
CA SER A 5 -2.92 -9.06 -4.40
C SER A 5 -2.96 -10.57 -4.13
N THR A 6 -4.02 -11.06 -3.47
CA THR A 6 -4.14 -12.47 -3.07
C THR A 6 -4.59 -13.39 -4.21
N LYS A 7 -5.11 -12.86 -5.32
CA LYS A 7 -5.77 -13.61 -6.41
C LYS A 7 -6.96 -14.47 -5.96
N ARG A 8 -7.49 -14.27 -4.74
CA ARG A 8 -8.64 -15.02 -4.22
C ARG A 8 -9.95 -14.44 -4.78
N LYS A 9 -10.95 -15.31 -4.96
CA LYS A 9 -12.29 -14.90 -5.36
C LYS A 9 -13.00 -14.22 -4.20
N ILE A 10 -13.51 -13.01 -4.43
CA ILE A 10 -14.40 -12.31 -3.50
C ILE A 10 -15.78 -12.98 -3.60
N LYS A 11 -16.31 -13.47 -2.49
CA LYS A 11 -17.64 -14.10 -2.42
C LYS A 11 -18.73 -13.14 -1.95
N ASP A 12 -18.35 -12.16 -1.14
CA ASP A 12 -19.24 -11.13 -0.63
C ASP A 12 -19.30 -9.96 -1.63
N LYS A 13 -20.49 -9.68 -2.14
CA LYS A 13 -20.71 -8.62 -3.13
C LYS A 13 -20.54 -7.21 -2.56
N THR A 14 -20.60 -7.06 -1.24
CA THR A 14 -20.47 -5.78 -0.53
C THR A 14 -19.07 -5.51 -0.01
N TYR A 15 -18.16 -6.48 -0.14
CA TYR A 15 -16.78 -6.31 0.29
C TYR A 15 -16.04 -5.30 -0.60
N ASP A 16 -15.40 -4.31 0.04
CA ASP A 16 -14.48 -3.37 -0.61
C ASP A 16 -13.05 -3.95 -0.58
N PRO A 17 -12.47 -4.34 -1.74
CA PRO A 17 -11.15 -4.94 -1.78
C PRO A 17 -10.00 -3.92 -1.89
N TYR A 18 -10.30 -2.62 -1.91
CA TYR A 18 -9.32 -1.56 -2.17
C TYR A 18 -8.79 -0.94 -0.88
N CYS A 19 -7.52 -0.53 -0.92
CA CYS A 19 -6.90 0.21 0.18
C CYS A 19 -7.05 1.71 -0.07
N GLU A 20 -7.56 2.44 0.90
CA GLU A 20 -7.87 3.87 0.80
C GLU A 20 -7.74 4.54 2.17
N ALA A 21 -7.56 5.86 2.18
CA ALA A 21 -7.45 6.67 3.39
C ALA A 21 -6.36 6.15 4.36
N ILE A 22 -5.20 5.78 3.81
CA ILE A 22 -4.06 5.25 4.58
C ILE A 22 -3.04 6.37 4.78
N TYR A 23 -2.58 6.54 6.01
CA TYR A 23 -1.48 7.43 6.34
C TYR A 23 -0.41 6.68 7.13
N ILE A 24 0.76 6.47 6.51
CA ILE A 24 1.93 5.85 7.15
C ILE A 24 2.88 6.97 7.56
N HIS A 25 3.00 7.25 8.85
CA HIS A 25 3.81 8.37 9.30
C HIS A 25 4.48 8.18 10.64
N ASN A 26 5.60 8.89 10.85
CA ASN A 26 6.36 8.91 12.10
C ASN A 26 6.84 7.51 12.57
N ASN A 27 7.02 6.56 11.65
CA ASN A 27 7.52 5.22 11.97
C ASN A 27 9.04 5.15 11.94
N HIS A 28 9.57 4.15 12.64
CA HIS A 28 10.91 3.64 12.47
C HIS A 28 10.82 2.17 12.09
N PHE A 29 11.36 1.81 10.93
CA PHE A 29 11.38 0.43 10.45
C PHE A 29 12.71 -0.22 10.82
N GLU A 30 12.64 -1.37 11.50
CA GLU A 30 13.78 -2.21 11.84
C GLU A 30 13.35 -3.68 11.87
N GLY A 31 14.29 -4.61 11.59
CA GLY A 31 14.02 -6.05 11.69
C GLY A 31 13.01 -6.64 10.69
N GLY A 32 12.71 -5.93 9.59
CA GLY A 32 11.90 -6.46 8.49
C GLY A 32 12.61 -7.64 7.83
N GLY A 33 12.05 -8.85 7.95
CA GLY A 33 12.70 -10.08 7.48
C GLY A 33 13.13 -10.07 6.01
N ALA A 34 14.05 -10.98 5.67
CA ALA A 34 14.73 -11.01 4.37
C ALA A 34 14.19 -12.07 3.38
N ASP A 35 12.98 -12.59 3.60
CA ASP A 35 12.44 -13.66 2.75
C ASP A 35 10.95 -13.47 2.42
N PRO A 36 10.62 -12.52 1.53
CA PRO A 36 9.23 -12.23 1.19
C PRO A 36 8.58 -13.39 0.42
N GLN A 37 7.46 -13.92 0.93
CA GLN A 37 6.83 -15.14 0.42
C GLN A 37 5.72 -14.91 -0.61
N GLY A 38 5.36 -15.99 -1.31
CA GLY A 38 4.27 -16.00 -2.28
C GLY A 38 4.59 -15.30 -3.61
N GLU A 39 3.56 -15.11 -4.44
CA GLU A 39 3.70 -14.52 -5.78
C GLU A 39 4.19 -13.07 -5.73
N VAL A 40 3.66 -12.29 -4.79
CA VAL A 40 4.13 -10.92 -4.56
C VAL A 40 5.57 -10.92 -4.05
N GLY A 41 5.92 -11.85 -3.16
CA GLY A 41 7.29 -12.00 -2.68
C GLY A 41 8.29 -12.35 -3.79
N LYS A 42 7.88 -13.16 -4.79
CA LYS A 42 8.69 -13.40 -5.99
C LYS A 42 8.94 -12.11 -6.78
N LEU A 43 7.92 -11.28 -6.98
CA LEU A 43 8.07 -9.98 -7.66
C LEU A 43 9.02 -9.05 -6.90
N ILE A 44 8.88 -8.98 -5.57
CA ILE A 44 9.78 -8.20 -4.71
C ILE A 44 11.21 -8.72 -4.83
N ARG A 45 11.43 -10.04 -4.74
CA ARG A 45 12.79 -10.61 -4.90
C ARG A 45 13.40 -10.37 -6.26
N GLN A 46 12.60 -10.44 -7.33
CA GLN A 46 13.06 -10.15 -8.69
C GLN A 46 13.47 -8.68 -8.86
N ALA A 47 12.80 -7.76 -8.17
CA ALA A 47 13.07 -6.32 -8.28
C ALA A 47 14.15 -5.82 -7.32
N PHE A 48 14.20 -6.35 -6.09
CA PHE A 48 14.98 -5.81 -4.98
C PHE A 48 15.89 -6.83 -4.27
N GLY A 49 15.83 -8.11 -4.64
CA GLY A 49 16.53 -9.18 -3.93
C GLY A 49 15.83 -9.60 -2.63
N THR A 50 16.58 -10.22 -1.72
CA THR A 50 16.01 -10.78 -0.46
C THR A 50 15.57 -9.70 0.52
N ASN A 51 16.25 -8.55 0.52
CA ASN A 51 15.89 -7.40 1.36
C ASN A 51 14.97 -6.47 0.57
N GLY A 52 13.66 -6.68 0.69
CA GLY A 52 12.66 -5.79 0.12
C GLY A 52 12.64 -4.42 0.79
N PRO A 53 11.95 -3.43 0.19
CA PRO A 53 11.80 -2.11 0.78
C PRO A 53 10.90 -2.15 2.02
N ASP A 54 11.03 -1.14 2.89
CA ASP A 54 10.27 -1.02 4.15
C ASP A 54 8.76 -0.93 3.90
N ILE A 55 8.37 -0.24 2.83
CA ILE A 55 6.97 -0.06 2.44
C ILE A 55 6.76 -0.57 1.01
N VAL A 56 5.89 -1.56 0.85
CA VAL A 56 5.44 -2.06 -0.46
C VAL A 56 3.97 -1.75 -0.67
N TYR A 57 3.67 -1.03 -1.75
CA TYR A 57 2.32 -0.77 -2.23
C TYR A 57 2.07 -1.50 -3.55
N ASP A 58 0.86 -2.02 -3.75
CA ASP A 58 0.52 -2.76 -4.97
C ASP A 58 0.07 -1.86 -6.13
N GLY A 59 -0.20 -0.58 -5.86
CA GLY A 59 -0.62 0.39 -6.87
C GLY A 59 -2.09 0.28 -7.30
N ILE A 60 -2.93 -0.47 -6.57
CA ILE A 60 -4.32 -0.70 -6.96
C ILE A 60 -5.27 0.22 -6.19
N ALA A 61 -5.94 1.12 -6.91
CA ALA A 61 -7.02 1.98 -6.40
C ALA A 61 -8.39 1.58 -6.99
N ASP A 62 -9.49 1.96 -6.34
CA ASP A 62 -10.85 1.74 -6.85
C ASP A 62 -11.12 2.65 -8.06
N PRO A 63 -11.30 2.09 -9.28
CA PRO A 63 -11.58 2.88 -10.47
C PRO A 63 -12.84 3.75 -10.36
N LYS A 64 -13.81 3.35 -9.52
CA LYS A 64 -15.08 4.08 -9.33
C LYS A 64 -14.92 5.35 -8.50
N LYS A 65 -13.86 5.44 -7.71
CA LYS A 65 -13.58 6.58 -6.82
C LYS A 65 -12.50 7.51 -7.37
N LEU A 66 -11.94 7.20 -8.55
CA LEU A 66 -10.94 8.06 -9.18
C LEU A 66 -11.58 9.34 -9.73
N VAL A 67 -10.97 10.47 -9.41
CA VAL A 67 -11.26 11.78 -10.00
C VAL A 67 -10.01 12.23 -10.74
N ASN A 68 -10.10 12.42 -12.06
CA ASN A 68 -8.95 12.72 -12.93
C ASN A 68 -7.80 11.71 -12.79
N GLY A 69 -8.13 10.42 -12.64
CA GLY A 69 -7.16 9.33 -12.54
C GLY A 69 -6.47 9.18 -11.19
N LYS A 70 -6.88 9.92 -10.15
CA LYS A 70 -6.34 9.82 -8.79
C LYS A 70 -7.46 9.68 -7.77
N LEU A 71 -7.18 9.03 -6.63
CA LEU A 71 -8.10 9.05 -5.49
C LEU A 71 -8.26 10.49 -4.98
N PRO A 72 -9.45 10.91 -4.54
CA PRO A 72 -9.64 12.20 -3.90
C PRO A 72 -8.78 12.27 -2.62
N PRO A 73 -8.39 13.47 -2.16
CA PRO A 73 -7.43 13.61 -1.06
C PRO A 73 -7.80 12.84 0.20
N ASN A 74 -9.08 12.81 0.59
CA ASN A 74 -9.54 12.08 1.78
C ASN A 74 -9.45 10.55 1.68
N LEU A 75 -9.26 10.00 0.47
CA LEU A 75 -9.07 8.56 0.22
C LEU A 75 -7.64 8.22 -0.19
N GLY A 76 -6.74 9.21 -0.20
CA GLY A 76 -5.36 9.04 -0.63
C GLY A 76 -4.57 8.05 0.23
N ILE A 77 -3.42 7.65 -0.31
CA ILE A 77 -2.38 6.90 0.40
C ILE A 77 -1.22 7.86 0.60
N TYR A 78 -0.92 8.17 1.86
CA TYR A 78 0.09 9.15 2.22
C TYR A 78 1.19 8.53 3.07
N ILE A 79 2.43 8.93 2.81
CA ILE A 79 3.62 8.42 3.50
C ILE A 79 4.53 9.60 3.83
N GLN A 80 4.74 9.88 5.11
CA GLN A 80 5.52 11.05 5.53
C GLN A 80 6.27 10.83 6.86
N ASN A 81 7.43 11.47 7.03
CA ASN A 81 8.19 11.47 8.29
C ASN A 81 8.60 10.09 8.82
N ASN A 82 8.85 9.10 7.96
CA ASN A 82 9.27 7.75 8.35
C ASN A 82 10.80 7.57 8.33
N LYS A 83 11.55 8.60 8.76
CA LYS A 83 13.02 8.66 8.67
C LYS A 83 13.51 8.37 7.23
N ASN A 84 14.30 7.31 7.06
CA ASN A 84 14.90 6.86 5.81
C ASN A 84 14.16 5.66 5.19
N ALA A 85 12.88 5.48 5.50
CA ALA A 85 12.08 4.38 4.97
C ALA A 85 12.14 4.32 3.44
N THR A 86 12.42 3.14 2.92
CA THR A 86 12.40 2.82 1.51
C THR A 86 10.99 2.43 1.06
N PHE A 87 10.68 2.70 -0.19
CA PHE A 87 9.34 2.50 -0.76
C PHE A 87 9.42 1.81 -2.13
N ALA A 88 8.43 0.98 -2.43
CA ALA A 88 8.14 0.56 -3.79
C ALA A 88 6.64 0.44 -4.05
N ASN A 89 6.20 0.94 -5.20
CA ASN A 89 4.98 0.53 -5.84
C ASN A 89 5.29 -0.53 -6.89
N ILE A 90 4.72 -1.73 -6.74
CA ILE A 90 5.01 -2.88 -7.61
C ILE A 90 4.06 -3.03 -8.80
N ASP A 91 3.14 -2.08 -9.00
CA ASP A 91 2.23 -1.99 -10.15
C ASP A 91 1.54 -3.34 -10.48
N LEU A 92 0.84 -3.90 -9.49
CA LEU A 92 0.10 -5.15 -9.69
C LEU A 92 -1.03 -4.99 -10.71
N ALA A 93 -1.50 -3.76 -10.96
CA ALA A 93 -2.51 -3.49 -11.99
C ALA A 93 -2.00 -3.92 -13.38
N SER A 94 -0.76 -3.57 -13.75
CA SER A 94 -0.14 -4.02 -15.01
C SER A 94 0.10 -5.53 -15.03
N VAL A 95 0.59 -6.11 -13.93
CA VAL A 95 0.82 -7.57 -13.83
C VAL A 95 -0.46 -8.34 -14.07
N LYS A 96 -1.59 -7.89 -13.50
CA LYS A 96 -2.90 -8.50 -13.71
C LYS A 96 -3.40 -8.43 -15.15
N GLN A 97 -2.93 -7.45 -15.92
CA GLN A 97 -3.21 -7.31 -17.35
C GLN A 97 -2.23 -8.10 -18.23
N GLY A 98 -1.31 -8.88 -17.64
CA GLY A 98 -0.26 -9.59 -18.37
C GLY A 98 0.84 -8.68 -18.91
N LYS A 99 0.94 -7.44 -18.42
CA LYS A 99 1.95 -6.47 -18.82
C LYS A 99 3.13 -6.49 -17.85
N LYS A 100 4.29 -6.06 -18.33
CA LYS A 100 5.46 -5.83 -17.45
C LYS A 100 5.12 -4.70 -16.46
N PRO A 101 5.33 -4.89 -15.14
CA PRO A 101 5.05 -3.85 -14.16
C PRO A 101 6.01 -2.67 -14.33
N ASN A 102 5.48 -1.46 -14.14
CA ASN A 102 6.29 -0.26 -14.01
C ASN A 102 6.58 0.02 -12.53
N ILE A 103 7.54 -0.72 -11.97
CA ILE A 103 7.92 -0.58 -10.56
C ILE A 103 8.56 0.81 -10.36
N THR A 104 8.06 1.55 -9.38
CA THR A 104 8.63 2.84 -8.98
C THR A 104 8.97 2.84 -7.50
N THR A 105 10.10 3.47 -7.17
CA THR A 105 10.53 3.76 -5.79
C THR A 105 10.32 5.22 -5.42
N ASP A 106 9.75 6.02 -6.32
CA ASP A 106 9.43 7.42 -6.07
C ASP A 106 8.27 7.51 -5.06
N ILE A 107 8.61 7.87 -3.83
CA ILE A 107 7.65 8.06 -2.75
C ILE A 107 6.97 9.44 -2.81
N SER A 108 7.47 10.38 -3.61
CA SER A 108 7.01 11.78 -3.60
C SER A 108 5.56 11.92 -4.01
N VAL A 109 5.05 11.00 -4.84
CA VAL A 109 3.64 10.92 -5.24
C VAL A 109 2.69 10.59 -4.08
N HIS A 110 3.24 10.15 -2.94
CA HIS A 110 2.53 9.85 -1.70
C HIS A 110 2.79 10.90 -0.60
N HIS A 111 3.43 12.03 -0.90
CA HIS A 111 3.54 13.12 0.06
C HIS A 111 2.18 13.80 0.30
N GLY A 112 1.91 14.11 1.56
CA GLY A 112 0.66 14.69 2.03
C GLY A 112 0.25 14.06 3.36
N GLU A 113 -0.95 14.39 3.82
CA GLU A 113 -1.42 14.03 5.15
C GLU A 113 -2.92 13.70 5.14
N LEU A 114 -3.31 12.87 6.11
CA LEU A 114 -4.71 12.69 6.49
C LEU A 114 -4.90 13.15 7.93
N ALA A 115 -6.08 13.69 8.22
CA ALA A 115 -6.45 14.02 9.59
C ALA A 115 -6.44 12.74 10.45
N ALA A 116 -5.80 12.83 11.62
CA ALA A 116 -5.86 11.76 12.60
C ALA A 116 -7.30 11.52 13.03
N LEU A 117 -7.64 10.25 13.29
CA LEU A 117 -8.94 9.92 13.87
C LEU A 117 -9.07 10.57 15.25
N PRO A 118 -10.28 11.05 15.62
CA PRO A 118 -10.50 11.57 16.95
C PRO A 118 -10.19 10.48 18.00
N PRO A 119 -9.62 10.85 19.15
CA PRO A 119 -9.37 9.90 20.22
C PRO A 119 -10.70 9.29 20.68
N ILE A 120 -10.69 7.97 20.91
CA ILE A 120 -11.82 7.27 21.52
C ILE A 120 -11.57 7.10 23.02
N THR A 121 -12.62 7.25 23.83
CA THR A 121 -12.60 6.88 25.24
C THR A 121 -13.19 5.49 25.36
N ILE A 122 -12.41 4.55 25.91
CA ILE A 122 -12.92 3.22 26.27
C ILE A 122 -13.30 3.28 27.75
N GLU A 123 -14.60 3.23 28.04
CA GLU A 123 -15.08 3.22 29.43
C GLU A 123 -14.59 1.96 30.15
N GLY A 124 -14.09 2.11 31.37
CA GLY A 124 -13.72 1.00 32.26
C GLY A 124 -12.26 0.51 32.20
N ILE A 125 -11.39 1.12 31.37
CA ILE A 125 -9.94 0.88 31.41
C ILE A 125 -9.26 2.11 32.04
N LYS A 126 -8.63 1.92 33.21
CA LYS A 126 -7.73 2.89 33.85
C LYS A 126 -6.28 2.53 33.57
#